data_AF-A0AAW4NSL3-F1
#
_entry.id   AF-A0AAW4NSL3-F1
#
_cell.length_a   1.000
_cell.length_b   1.000
_cell.length_c   1.000
_cell.angle_alpha   90.00
_cell.angle_beta   90.00
_cell.angle_gamma   90.00
#
_symmetry.space_group_name_H-M   'P 1'
#
loop_
_entity.id
_entity.type
_entity.pdbx_description
1 polymer ?
#
loop_
_entity_poly.entity_id
_entity_poly.type
_entity_poly.pdbx_seq_one_letter_code
_entity_poly.pdbx_strand_id
1 'polypeptide(L)'
;MNQSAELQQVKEYCYNHKLVRPKINWPKFILVVTSYFMLSALLVTASVLLTGHLFLWVVDVSLVLPLLAYGNVLGIVLIEIYQRYASERVRRQCSCQPSCSEYATLAFRKYYWMKALYLTWRRVFFTCAKPGYHLDYP
;
A
#
# COMPACT_ATOMS: atom_id res chain seq x y z
N MET A 1 -11.17 -13.83 -26.95
CA MET A 1 -12.34 -12.98 -26.64
C MET A 1 -12.21 -11.70 -27.45
N ASN A 2 -13.32 -11.13 -27.92
CA ASN A 2 -13.29 -9.92 -28.74
C ASN A 2 -12.88 -8.72 -27.85
N GLN A 3 -11.91 -7.90 -28.28
CA GLN A 3 -11.35 -6.79 -27.48
C GLN A 3 -12.42 -5.76 -27.05
N SER A 4 -13.51 -5.66 -27.82
CA SER A 4 -14.68 -4.85 -27.49
C SER A 4 -15.51 -5.38 -26.32
N ALA A 5 -15.61 -6.71 -26.17
CA ALA A 5 -16.36 -7.34 -25.08
C ALA A 5 -15.62 -7.20 -23.74
N GLU A 6 -14.29 -7.32 -23.74
CA GLU A 6 -13.46 -7.10 -22.55
C GLU A 6 -13.56 -5.66 -22.06
N LEU A 7 -13.53 -4.67 -22.96
CA LEU A 7 -13.68 -3.26 -22.59
C LEU A 7 -15.05 -2.96 -21.97
N GLN A 8 -16.12 -3.56 -22.52
CA GLN A 8 -17.47 -3.44 -21.94
C GLN A 8 -17.53 -4.03 -20.54
N GLN A 9 -16.88 -5.17 -20.31
CA GLN A 9 -16.81 -5.80 -19.00
C GLN A 9 -16.09 -4.92 -17.97
N VAL A 10 -14.95 -4.32 -18.34
CA VAL A 10 -14.20 -3.40 -17.44
C VAL A 10 -15.03 -2.15 -17.12
N LYS A 11 -15.70 -1.59 -18.13
CA LYS A 11 -16.59 -0.43 -17.93
C LYS A 11 -17.71 -0.76 -16.94
N GLU A 12 -18.38 -1.88 -17.13
CA GLU A 12 -19.45 -2.36 -16.24
C GLU A 12 -18.94 -2.56 -14.81
N TYR A 13 -17.75 -3.14 -14.65
CA TYR A 13 -17.09 -3.28 -13.35
C TYR A 13 -16.86 -1.91 -12.68
N CYS A 14 -16.28 -0.94 -13.39
CA CYS A 14 -15.98 0.36 -12.82
C CYS A 14 -17.23 1.07 -12.28
N TYR A 15 -18.37 0.97 -12.96
CA TYR A 15 -19.64 1.54 -12.50
C TYR A 15 -20.28 0.76 -11.36
N ASN A 16 -20.27 -0.58 -11.42
CA ASN A 16 -21.14 -1.41 -10.58
C ASN A 16 -20.42 -2.22 -9.50
N HIS A 17 -19.09 -2.19 -9.42
CA HIS A 17 -18.36 -2.95 -8.39
C HIS A 17 -18.74 -2.50 -6.97
N LYS A 18 -18.80 -3.48 -6.08
CA LYS A 18 -19.15 -3.26 -4.67
C LYS A 18 -17.98 -2.62 -3.93
N LEU A 19 -18.19 -1.42 -3.39
CA LEU A 19 -17.20 -0.75 -2.56
C LEU A 19 -17.12 -1.39 -1.17
N VAL A 20 -16.12 -2.26 -0.97
CA VAL A 20 -15.85 -2.84 0.35
C VAL A 20 -15.24 -1.78 1.27
N ARG A 21 -15.85 -1.55 2.44
CA ARG A 21 -15.34 -0.66 3.50
C ARG A 21 -14.81 -1.52 4.65
N PRO A 22 -13.50 -1.80 4.72
CA PRO A 22 -12.95 -2.67 5.75
C PRO A 22 -13.08 -2.04 7.14
N LYS A 23 -13.35 -2.88 8.15
CA LYS A 23 -13.27 -2.47 9.56
C LYS A 23 -11.80 -2.49 9.98
N ILE A 24 -11.28 -1.32 10.35
CA ILE A 24 -9.89 -1.21 10.83
C ILE A 24 -9.78 -1.91 12.17
N ASN A 25 -8.87 -2.88 12.25
CA ASN A 25 -8.48 -3.51 13.50
C ASN A 25 -7.45 -2.65 14.24
N TRP A 26 -7.92 -1.56 14.86
CA TRP A 26 -7.09 -0.65 15.66
C TRP A 26 -6.10 -1.32 16.61
N PRO A 27 -6.44 -2.37 17.38
CA PRO A 27 -5.45 -3.01 18.26
C PRO A 27 -4.30 -3.65 17.48
N LYS A 28 -4.57 -4.26 16.31
CA LYS A 28 -3.52 -4.83 15.47
C LYS A 28 -2.61 -3.74 14.90
N PHE A 29 -3.19 -2.62 14.49
CA PHE A 29 -2.42 -1.48 13.97
C PHE A 29 -1.53 -0.87 15.05
N ILE A 30 -2.10 -0.58 16.23
CA ILE A 30 -1.34 -0.05 17.37
C ILE A 30 -0.21 -1.01 17.74
N LEU A 31 -0.49 -2.32 17.80
CA LEU A 31 0.52 -3.33 18.09
C LEU A 31 1.66 -3.29 17.07
N VAL A 32 1.37 -3.25 15.77
CA VAL A 32 2.39 -3.18 14.70
C VAL A 32 3.23 -1.90 14.80
N VAL A 33 2.59 -0.75 15.06
CA VAL A 33 3.30 0.52 15.19
C VAL A 33 4.18 0.52 16.45
N THR A 34 3.65 0.05 17.58
CA THR A 34 4.42 -0.04 18.84
C THR A 34 5.58 -1.02 18.72
N SER A 35 5.39 -2.16 18.05
CA SER A 35 6.46 -3.15 17.87
C SER A 35 7.57 -2.64 16.94
N TYR A 36 7.23 -1.82 15.94
CA TYR A 36 8.22 -1.12 15.11
C TYR A 36 9.12 -0.20 15.96
N PHE A 37 8.52 0.67 16.79
CA PHE A 37 9.28 1.60 17.64
C PHE A 37 10.10 0.87 18.71
N MET A 38 9.55 -0.19 19.30
CA MET A 38 10.29 -1.02 20.27
C MET A 38 11.49 -1.70 19.61
N LEU A 39 11.33 -2.27 18.42
CA LEU A 39 12.42 -2.91 17.69
C LEU A 39 13.50 -1.90 17.29
N SER A 40 13.11 -0.73 16.77
CA SER A 40 14.08 0.32 16.41
C SER A 40 14.85 0.82 17.63
N ALA A 41 14.17 1.03 18.77
CA ALA A 41 14.81 1.47 20.01
C ALA A 41 15.81 0.42 20.51
N LEU A 42 15.43 -0.86 20.50
CA LEU A 42 16.32 -1.96 20.89
C LEU A 42 17.58 -2.03 20.02
N LEU A 43 17.42 -1.90 18.69
CA LEU A 43 18.54 -1.90 17.74
C LEU A 43 19.48 -0.70 17.96
N VAL A 44 18.91 0.48 18.23
CA VAL A 44 19.69 1.69 18.56
C VAL A 44 20.45 1.50 19.88
N THR A 45 19.80 1.01 20.94
CA THR A 45 20.47 0.79 22.23
C THR A 45 21.59 -0.26 22.11
N ALA A 46 21.33 -1.39 21.44
CA ALA A 46 22.32 -2.45 21.25
C ALA A 46 23.53 -1.97 20.45
N SER A 47 23.30 -1.20 19.39
CA SER A 47 24.37 -0.68 18.55
C SER A 47 25.23 0.38 19.26
N VAL A 48 24.60 1.29 20.03
CA VAL A 48 25.34 2.25 20.87
C VAL A 48 26.26 1.54 21.88
N LEU A 49 25.79 0.45 22.50
CA LEU A 49 26.59 -0.34 23.43
C LEU A 49 27.80 -1.01 22.75
N LEU A 50 27.69 -1.37 21.47
CA LEU A 50 28.74 -2.09 20.72
C LEU A 50 29.79 -1.15 20.10
N THR A 51 29.38 -0.01 19.53
CA THR A 51 30.27 0.87 18.73
C THR A 51 30.60 2.22 19.39
N GLY A 52 30.02 2.53 20.54
CA GLY A 52 30.12 3.86 21.16
C GLY A 52 29.36 4.94 20.38
N HIS A 53 29.81 6.20 20.48
CA HIS A 53 29.13 7.39 19.92
C HIS A 53 29.43 7.70 18.43
N LEU A 54 29.78 6.71 17.60
CA LEU A 54 29.77 6.87 16.13
C LEU A 54 28.30 6.89 15.64
N PHE A 55 27.62 7.99 16.00
CA PHE A 55 26.21 8.04 16.39
C PHE A 55 25.24 8.23 15.22
N LEU A 56 25.69 8.81 14.10
CA LEU A 56 24.77 9.21 13.03
C LEU A 56 24.39 8.04 12.10
N TRP A 57 25.37 7.32 11.57
CA TRP A 57 25.12 6.20 10.64
C TRP A 57 24.37 5.02 11.29
N VAL A 58 24.59 4.81 12.58
CA VAL A 58 24.02 3.69 13.33
C VAL A 58 22.51 3.86 13.56
N VAL A 59 22.07 5.10 13.83
CA VAL A 59 20.66 5.41 14.03
C VAL A 59 19.89 5.26 12.71
N ASP A 60 20.45 5.76 11.61
CA ASP A 60 19.82 5.70 10.29
C ASP A 60 19.57 4.25 9.83
N VAL A 61 20.59 3.38 9.96
CA VAL A 61 20.46 1.95 9.59
C VAL A 61 19.45 1.23 10.48
N SER A 62 19.46 1.52 11.79
CA SER A 62 18.56 0.89 12.78
C SER A 62 17.09 1.27 12.60
N LEU A 63 16.81 2.41 11.95
CA LEU A 63 15.46 2.84 11.60
C LEU A 63 15.01 2.28 10.24
N VAL A 64 15.92 2.22 9.26
CA VAL A 64 15.63 1.74 7.90
C VAL A 64 15.36 0.23 7.87
N LEU A 65 16.09 -0.57 8.65
CA LEU A 65 15.94 -2.04 8.66
C LEU A 65 14.52 -2.49 9.08
N PRO A 66 13.96 -2.04 10.23
CA PRO A 66 12.58 -2.32 10.58
C PRO A 66 11.59 -1.81 9.53
N LEU A 67 11.84 -0.64 8.93
CA LEU A 67 10.95 -0.10 7.90
C LEU A 67 10.85 -1.03 6.68
N LEU A 68 11.98 -1.64 6.28
CA LEU A 68 12.00 -2.62 5.20
C LEU A 68 11.14 -3.86 5.51
N ALA A 69 11.14 -4.31 6.76
CA ALA A 69 10.35 -5.46 7.21
C ALA A 69 8.85 -5.13 7.36
N TYR A 70 8.52 -3.99 7.96
CA TYR A 70 7.14 -3.60 8.26
C TYR A 70 6.40 -2.90 7.11
N GLY A 71 7.11 -2.45 6.08
CA GLY A 71 6.55 -1.60 5.02
C GLY A 71 5.33 -2.19 4.30
N ASN A 72 5.26 -3.51 4.11
CA ASN A 72 4.10 -4.15 3.48
C ASN A 72 2.86 -4.08 4.35
N VAL A 73 3.00 -4.32 5.66
CA VAL A 73 1.90 -4.27 6.62
C VAL A 73 1.40 -2.83 6.75
N LEU A 74 2.32 -1.87 6.86
CA LEU A 74 1.97 -0.45 6.92
C LEU A 74 1.23 0.01 5.65
N GLY A 75 1.71 -0.39 4.47
CA GLY A 75 1.08 -0.06 3.20
C GLY A 75 -0.36 -0.57 3.10
N ILE A 76 -0.61 -1.83 3.48
CA ILE A 76 -1.95 -2.42 3.48
C ILE A 76 -2.88 -1.66 4.45
N VAL A 77 -2.42 -1.36 5.67
CA VAL A 77 -3.25 -0.64 6.64
C VAL A 77 -3.59 0.77 6.15
N LEU A 78 -2.64 1.49 5.54
CA LEU A 78 -2.90 2.80 4.95
C LEU A 78 -3.96 2.72 3.84
N ILE A 79 -3.92 1.67 3.01
CA ILE A 79 -4.94 1.44 1.97
C ILE A 79 -6.30 1.13 2.60
N GLU A 80 -6.36 0.31 3.66
CA GLU A 80 -7.61 0.01 4.36
C GLU A 80 -8.23 1.25 5.01
N ILE A 81 -7.40 2.11 5.63
CA ILE A 81 -7.79 3.42 6.15
C ILE A 81 -8.38 4.26 5.01
N TYR A 82 -7.65 4.39 3.91
CA TYR A 82 -8.14 5.10 2.72
C TYR A 82 -9.49 4.53 2.24
N GLN A 83 -9.64 3.21 2.09
CA GLN A 83 -10.87 2.58 1.63
C GLN A 83 -12.06 2.82 2.55
N ARG A 84 -11.82 2.95 3.87
CA ARG A 84 -12.86 3.23 4.86
C ARG A 84 -13.35 4.67 4.78
N TYR A 85 -12.42 5.63 4.74
CA TYR A 85 -12.74 7.07 4.81
C TYR A 85 -13.03 7.71 3.45
N ALA A 86 -12.54 7.14 2.34
CA ALA A 86 -12.78 7.69 1.02
C ALA A 86 -14.28 7.68 0.68
N SER A 87 -14.74 8.80 0.12
CA SER A 87 -16.10 8.93 -0.37
C SER A 87 -16.32 8.03 -1.59
N GLU A 88 -17.57 7.66 -1.84
CA GLU A 88 -17.91 6.83 -3.01
C GLU A 88 -17.54 7.52 -4.31
N ARG A 89 -17.70 8.85 -4.36
CA ARG A 89 -17.34 9.66 -5.52
C ARG A 89 -15.87 9.48 -5.90
N VAL A 90 -14.96 9.53 -4.92
CA VAL A 90 -13.52 9.37 -5.18
C VAL A 90 -13.20 7.95 -5.63
N ARG A 91 -13.79 6.92 -5.00
CA ARG A 91 -13.50 5.52 -5.36
C ARG A 91 -14.07 5.12 -6.74
N ARG A 92 -15.21 5.70 -7.13
CA ARG A 92 -15.85 5.44 -8.44
C ARG A 92 -15.20 6.19 -9.61
N GLN A 93 -14.24 7.08 -9.36
CA GLN A 93 -13.47 7.73 -10.42
C GLN A 93 -12.45 6.79 -11.08
N CYS A 94 -12.16 5.64 -10.48
CA CYS A 94 -11.21 4.69 -11.03
C CYS A 94 -11.74 4.05 -12.32
N SER A 95 -10.98 4.16 -13.41
CA SER A 95 -11.27 3.58 -14.73
C SER A 95 -10.62 2.22 -14.96
N CYS A 96 -9.94 1.66 -13.95
CA CYS A 96 -9.22 0.40 -14.06
C CYS A 96 -9.94 -0.75 -13.34
N GLN A 97 -9.78 -1.97 -13.86
CA GLN A 97 -10.13 -3.21 -13.17
C GLN A 97 -8.84 -3.99 -12.84
N PRO A 98 -8.62 -4.39 -11.57
CA PRO A 98 -9.38 -4.02 -10.37
C PRO A 98 -9.16 -2.54 -10.01
N SER A 99 -9.89 -2.01 -9.03
CA SER A 99 -9.76 -0.59 -8.65
C SER A 99 -8.32 -0.27 -8.18
N CYS A 100 -7.88 0.99 -8.26
CA CYS A 100 -6.52 1.38 -7.84
C CYS A 100 -6.19 0.94 -6.40
N SER A 101 -7.15 1.01 -5.47
CA SER A 101 -6.97 0.57 -4.08
C SER A 101 -6.87 -0.95 -3.92
N GLU A 102 -7.62 -1.70 -4.73
CA GLU A 102 -7.54 -3.17 -4.77
C GLU A 102 -6.23 -3.62 -5.41
N TYR A 103 -5.84 -3.00 -6.52
CA TYR A 103 -4.54 -3.21 -7.15
C TYR A 103 -3.40 -2.95 -6.16
N ALA A 104 -3.46 -1.84 -5.42
CA ALA A 104 -2.45 -1.53 -4.42
C ALA A 104 -2.37 -2.65 -3.37
N THR A 105 -3.53 -3.08 -2.86
CA THR A 105 -3.60 -4.19 -1.89
C THR A 105 -2.97 -5.47 -2.44
N LEU A 106 -3.28 -5.83 -3.70
CA LEU A 106 -2.70 -6.98 -4.38
C LEU A 106 -1.17 -6.83 -4.58
N ALA A 107 -0.71 -5.64 -4.95
CA ALA A 107 0.71 -5.35 -5.14
C ALA A 107 1.50 -5.46 -3.83
N PHE A 108 0.98 -4.93 -2.72
CA PHE A 108 1.59 -5.04 -1.39
C PHE A 108 1.57 -6.46 -0.82
N ARG A 109 0.65 -7.32 -1.27
CA ARG A 109 0.65 -8.75 -0.93
C ARG A 109 1.63 -9.56 -1.76
N LYS A 110 1.89 -9.16 -3.01
CA LYS A 110 2.72 -9.90 -3.97
C LYS A 110 4.19 -9.49 -3.94
N TYR A 111 4.50 -8.22 -3.70
CA TYR A 111 5.85 -7.67 -3.76
C TYR A 111 6.26 -7.01 -2.43
N TYR A 112 7.55 -6.63 -2.33
CA TYR A 112 8.02 -5.76 -1.25
C TYR A 112 7.52 -4.32 -1.45
N TRP A 113 7.41 -3.58 -0.36
CA TRP A 113 6.65 -2.34 -0.28
C TRP A 113 7.13 -1.26 -1.26
N MET A 114 8.43 -1.16 -1.50
CA MET A 114 8.98 -0.18 -2.47
C MET A 114 8.49 -0.48 -3.90
N LYS A 115 8.52 -1.75 -4.32
CA LYS A 115 8.01 -2.15 -5.65
C LYS A 115 6.49 -2.00 -5.71
N ALA A 116 5.78 -2.39 -4.66
CA ALA A 116 4.33 -2.22 -4.57
C ALA A 116 3.92 -0.74 -4.65
N LEU A 117 4.64 0.16 -3.98
CA LEU A 117 4.44 1.61 -4.05
C LEU A 117 4.70 2.13 -5.45
N TYR A 118 5.81 1.76 -6.08
CA TYR A 118 6.13 2.21 -7.44
C TYR A 118 5.05 1.79 -8.44
N LEU A 119 4.59 0.53 -8.38
CA LEU A 119 3.51 0.02 -9.23
C LEU A 119 2.19 0.76 -8.97
N THR A 120 1.85 0.97 -7.69
CA THR A 120 0.63 1.69 -7.30
C THR A 120 0.66 3.15 -7.79
N TRP A 121 1.78 3.85 -7.57
CA TRP A 121 2.01 5.22 -8.02
C TRP A 121 1.90 5.31 -9.54
N ARG A 122 2.65 4.46 -10.27
CA ARG A 122 2.60 4.42 -11.72
C ARG A 122 1.17 4.21 -12.23
N ARG A 123 0.42 3.29 -11.61
CA ARG A 123 -0.97 3.03 -12.00
C ARG A 123 -1.88 4.22 -11.75
N VAL A 124 -1.84 4.82 -10.57
CA VAL A 124 -2.72 5.95 -10.21
C VAL A 124 -2.46 7.16 -11.12
N PHE A 125 -1.19 7.52 -11.32
CA PHE A 125 -0.84 8.76 -12.03
C PHE A 125 -0.75 8.61 -13.55
N PHE A 126 -0.40 7.42 -14.07
CA PHE A 126 -0.18 7.26 -15.52
C PHE A 126 -1.16 6.32 -16.20
N THR A 127 -1.66 5.28 -15.52
CA THR A 127 -2.61 4.34 -16.13
C THR A 127 -4.05 4.83 -15.97
N CYS A 128 -4.48 5.08 -14.72
CA CYS A 128 -5.85 5.51 -14.42
C CYS A 128 -6.15 6.92 -14.93
N ALA A 129 -5.14 7.77 -15.05
CA ALA A 129 -5.29 9.13 -15.58
C ALA A 129 -5.50 9.18 -17.10
N LYS A 130 -5.18 8.10 -17.82
CA LYS A 130 -5.43 8.03 -19.26
C LYS A 130 -6.92 7.89 -19.55
N PRO A 131 -7.41 8.47 -20.66
CA PRO A 131 -8.80 8.30 -21.06
C PRO A 131 -9.06 6.85 -21.48
N GLY A 132 -10.23 6.34 -21.08
CA GLY A 132 -10.67 4.98 -21.39
C GLY A 132 -10.72 4.10 -20.15
N TYR A 133 -10.97 2.81 -20.38
CA TYR A 133 -11.04 1.78 -19.34
C TYR A 133 -9.91 0.78 -19.55
N HIS A 134 -9.30 0.32 -18.45
CA HIS A 134 -8.07 -0.48 -18.51
C HIS A 134 -8.15 -1.72 -17.62
N LEU A 135 -7.78 -2.87 -18.19
CA LEU A 135 -7.58 -4.11 -17.44
C LEU A 135 -6.09 -4.28 -17.15
N ASP A 136 -5.70 -4.25 -15.89
CA ASP A 136 -4.29 -4.31 -15.48
C ASP A 136 -4.19 -4.93 -14.09
N TYR A 137 -3.28 -5.89 -13.89
CA TYR A 137 -3.08 -6.62 -12.62
C TYR A 137 -1.59 -6.60 -12.22
N PRO A 138 -1.27 -6.57 -10.91
CA PRO A 138 0.12 -6.51 -10.43
C PRO A 138 0.81 -7.87 -10.50
#